data_AF-A0A376KRI9-F1
#
_entry.id   AF-A0A376KRI9-F1
#
_cell.length_a   1.000
_cell.length_b   1.000
_cell.length_c   1.000
_cell.angle_alpha   90.00
_cell.angle_beta   90.00
_cell.angle_gamma   90.00
#
_symmetry.space_group_name_H-M   'P 1'
#
loop_
_entity.id
_entity.type
_entity.pdbx_description
1 polymer ?
#
loop_
_entity_poly.entity_id
_entity_poly.type
_entity_poly.pdbx_seq_one_letter_code
_entity_poly.pdbx_strand_id
1 'polypeptide(L)'
;MAKNLKPSARGELEITDINRIYMEQGRLSVAMMGRGYAWLDTGTHQSLIEASNFIATIEERQGLKFPVRKEIAYRKRFIDAEQVKVLAEPLKKNAYGQYLLKMIKGY
;
A
#
# COMPACT_ATOMS: atom_id res chain seq x y z
N MET A 1 13.10 23.25 -6.76
CA MET A 1 13.67 22.20 -5.89
C MET A 1 13.95 20.95 -6.71
N ALA A 2 12.97 20.10 -7.02
CA ALA A 2 13.19 18.93 -7.89
C ALA A 2 13.71 19.27 -9.30
N LYS A 3 13.17 20.32 -9.93
CA LYS A 3 13.60 20.80 -11.27
C LYS A 3 15.07 21.22 -11.36
N ASN A 4 15.73 21.47 -10.23
CA ASN A 4 17.11 21.96 -10.18
C ASN A 4 18.11 20.86 -9.80
N LEU A 5 17.65 19.61 -9.62
CA LEU A 5 18.53 18.49 -9.33
C LEU A 5 19.41 18.18 -10.54
N LYS A 6 20.64 17.75 -10.25
CA LYS A 6 21.57 17.25 -11.25
C LYS A 6 21.60 15.71 -11.18
N PRO A 7 21.80 15.02 -12.31
CA PRO A 7 21.95 13.56 -12.30
C PRO A 7 23.10 13.12 -11.39
N SER A 8 22.92 12.01 -10.70
CA SER A 8 23.96 11.36 -9.89
C SER A 8 25.01 10.68 -10.78
N ALA A 9 26.02 10.06 -10.17
CA ALA A 9 26.98 9.23 -10.89
C ALA A 9 26.33 8.05 -11.64
N ARG A 10 25.11 7.65 -11.25
CA ARG A 10 24.32 6.62 -11.93
C ARG A 10 23.47 7.18 -13.09
N GLY A 11 23.46 8.50 -13.27
CA GLY A 11 22.62 9.19 -14.25
C GLY A 11 21.17 9.42 -13.78
N GLU A 12 20.87 9.19 -12.50
CA GLU A 12 19.51 9.31 -11.96
C GLU A 12 19.29 10.62 -11.19
N LEU A 13 18.05 11.10 -11.14
CA LEU A 13 17.65 12.19 -10.26
C LEU A 13 17.22 11.59 -8.90
N GLU A 14 18.12 11.66 -7.92
CA GLU A 14 17.99 10.95 -6.65
C GLU A 14 16.98 11.62 -5.70
N ILE A 15 16.04 10.84 -5.16
CA ILE A 15 15.17 11.32 -4.06
C ILE A 15 15.97 11.72 -2.82
N THR A 16 17.12 11.10 -2.60
CA THR A 16 18.03 11.40 -1.49
C THR A 16 18.56 12.84 -1.54
N ASP A 17 18.77 13.40 -2.74
CA ASP A 17 19.21 14.79 -2.87
C ASP A 17 18.09 15.78 -2.53
N ILE A 18 16.83 15.46 -2.87
CA ILE A 18 15.68 16.24 -2.40
C ILE A 18 15.62 16.22 -0.88
N ASN A 19 15.71 15.04 -0.27
CA ASN A 19 15.69 14.88 1.18
C ASN A 19 16.82 15.68 1.85
N ARG A 20 18.02 15.69 1.25
CA ARG A 20 19.15 16.48 1.73
C ARG A 20 18.85 17.97 1.76
N ILE A 21 18.30 18.56 0.69
CA ILE A 21 18.04 20.02 0.75
C ILE A 21 16.91 20.37 1.72
N TYR A 22 15.92 19.48 1.94
CA TYR A 22 14.97 19.67 3.06
C TYR A 22 15.65 19.58 4.43
N MET A 23 16.64 18.70 4.60
CA MET A 23 17.43 18.56 5.82
C MET A 23 18.28 19.81 6.08
N GLU A 24 18.99 20.32 5.06
CA GLU A 24 19.79 21.55 5.13
C GLU A 24 18.95 22.79 5.47
N GLN A 25 17.68 22.80 5.07
CA GLN A 25 16.71 23.84 5.42
C GLN A 25 16.07 23.66 6.81
N GLY A 26 16.40 22.60 7.55
CA GLY A 26 15.77 22.29 8.84
C GLY A 26 14.29 21.92 8.72
N ARG A 27 13.84 21.50 7.54
CA ARG A 27 12.44 21.20 7.19
C ARG A 27 12.16 19.72 6.99
N LEU A 28 13.16 18.86 7.18
CA LEU A 28 13.00 17.41 7.11
C LEU A 28 12.45 16.88 8.45
N SER A 29 11.37 16.09 8.37
CA SER A 29 10.84 15.33 9.50
C SER A 29 10.97 13.83 9.22
N VAL A 30 11.35 13.06 10.24
CA VAL A 30 11.56 11.61 10.15
C VAL A 30 10.62 10.90 11.11
N ALA A 31 9.85 9.93 10.61
CA ALA A 31 9.00 9.06 11.40
C ALA A 31 9.66 7.69 11.56
N MET A 32 9.81 7.22 12.80
CA MET A 32 10.44 5.93 13.08
C MET A 32 9.42 4.80 12.93
N MET A 33 9.70 3.84 12.03
CA MET A 33 8.97 2.58 11.95
C MET A 33 9.57 1.59 12.95
N GLY A 34 8.97 1.52 14.14
CA GLY A 34 9.40 0.63 15.22
C GLY A 34 9.12 -0.85 14.95
N ARG A 35 9.45 -1.68 15.94
CA ARG A 35 9.11 -3.11 15.90
C ARG A 35 7.59 -3.30 15.78
N GLY A 36 7.18 -4.27 14.96
CA GLY A 36 5.77 -4.56 14.65
C GLY A 36 5.32 -4.08 13.26
N TYR A 37 6.10 -3.21 12.61
CA TYR A 37 5.92 -2.89 11.20
C TYR A 37 6.70 -3.86 10.31
N ALA A 38 6.15 -4.17 9.14
CA ALA A 38 6.85 -4.86 8.07
C ALA A 38 7.06 -3.89 6.90
N TRP A 39 8.32 -3.73 6.47
CA TRP A 39 8.68 -3.01 5.26
C TRP A 39 9.32 -4.03 4.31
N LEU A 40 8.67 -4.25 3.17
CA LEU A 40 9.02 -5.28 2.20
C LEU A 40 9.32 -4.61 0.86
N ASP A 41 10.42 -4.99 0.24
CA ASP A 41 10.79 -4.58 -1.11
C ASP A 41 10.86 -5.81 -2.03
N THR A 42 10.25 -5.70 -3.21
CA THR A 42 10.13 -6.81 -4.16
C THR A 42 11.17 -6.73 -5.28
N GLY A 43 12.37 -6.21 -5.00
CA GLY A 43 13.45 -6.03 -5.97
C GLY A 43 14.13 -7.31 -6.47
N THR A 44 13.88 -8.47 -5.85
CA THR A 44 14.44 -9.76 -6.27
C THR A 44 13.37 -10.84 -6.34
N HIS A 45 13.63 -11.93 -7.08
CA HIS A 45 12.72 -13.09 -7.12
C HIS A 45 12.45 -13.65 -5.71
N GLN A 46 13.49 -13.75 -4.88
CA GLN A 46 13.39 -14.26 -3.53
C GLN A 46 12.56 -13.32 -2.64
N SER A 47 12.86 -12.01 -2.65
CA SER A 47 12.13 -11.03 -1.83
C SER A 47 10.65 -10.89 -2.24
N LEU A 48 10.33 -11.10 -3.52
CA LEU A 48 8.95 -11.18 -3.99
C LEU A 48 8.19 -12.37 -3.41
N ILE A 49 8.82 -13.55 -3.36
CA ILE A 49 8.21 -14.75 -2.76
C ILE A 49 7.98 -14.53 -1.27
N GLU A 50 8.97 -13.98 -0.57
CA GLU A 50 8.85 -13.67 0.86
C GLU A 50 7.71 -12.69 1.15
N ALA A 51 7.61 -11.62 0.36
CA ALA A 51 6.52 -10.65 0.50
C ALA A 51 5.14 -11.29 0.23
N SER A 52 5.06 -12.16 -0.78
CA SER A 52 3.82 -12.88 -1.10
C SER A 52 3.39 -13.80 0.03
N ASN A 53 4.31 -14.57 0.61
CA ASN A 53 4.05 -15.45 1.73
C ASN A 53 3.65 -14.69 3.00
N PHE A 54 4.28 -13.53 3.24
CA PHE A 54 3.94 -12.66 4.35
C PHE A 54 2.48 -12.18 4.27
N ILE A 55 2.06 -11.68 3.10
CA ILE A 55 0.68 -11.23 2.89
C ILE A 55 -0.30 -12.40 3.00
N ALA A 56 -0.04 -13.53 2.34
CA ALA A 56 -0.90 -14.71 2.40
C ALA A 56 -1.15 -15.17 3.85
N THR A 57 -0.09 -15.25 4.66
CA THR A 57 -0.18 -15.66 6.07
C THR A 57 -1.06 -14.70 6.89
N ILE A 58 -0.94 -13.39 6.67
CA ILE A 58 -1.76 -12.40 7.37
C ILE A 58 -3.23 -12.51 6.95
N GLU A 59 -3.49 -12.63 5.64
CA GLU A 59 -4.86 -12.73 5.14
C GLU A 59 -5.59 -13.97 5.67
N GLU A 60 -4.91 -15.11 5.71
CA GLU A 60 -5.47 -16.37 6.21
C GLU A 60 -5.78 -16.32 7.70
N ARG A 61 -4.90 -15.72 8.51
CA ARG A 61 -5.08 -15.68 9.97
C ARG A 61 -6.04 -14.60 10.46
N GLN A 62 -6.12 -13.47 9.76
CA GLN A 62 -6.96 -12.34 10.18
C GLN A 62 -8.32 -12.31 9.44
N GLY A 63 -8.49 -13.10 8.38
CA GLY A 63 -9.71 -13.10 7.57
C GLY A 63 -9.95 -11.77 6.83
N LEU A 64 -8.92 -10.93 6.74
CA LEU A 64 -8.91 -9.65 6.04
C LEU A 64 -8.12 -9.79 4.74
N LYS A 65 -8.49 -9.03 3.71
CA LYS A 65 -7.74 -8.97 2.45
C LYS A 65 -6.88 -7.70 2.43
N PHE A 66 -5.64 -7.78 1.93
CA PHE A 66 -4.68 -6.67 1.97
C PHE A 66 -3.89 -6.51 0.67
N PRO A 67 -3.69 -5.30 0.13
CA PRO A 67 -4.44 -4.06 0.38
C PRO A 67 -5.71 -3.99 -0.50
N VAL A 68 -6.87 -3.74 0.12
CA VAL A 68 -8.14 -3.62 -0.62
C VAL A 68 -8.52 -2.15 -0.78
N ARG A 69 -8.20 -1.56 -1.94
CA ARG A 69 -8.52 -0.14 -2.22
C ARG A 69 -10.01 0.20 -2.07
N LYS A 70 -10.91 -0.71 -2.45
CA LYS A 70 -12.37 -0.50 -2.37
C LYS A 70 -12.84 -0.44 -0.92
N GLU A 71 -12.28 -1.25 -0.04
CA GLU A 71 -12.54 -1.19 1.40
C GLU A 71 -12.07 0.12 2.01
N ILE A 72 -10.84 0.55 1.67
CA ILE A 72 -10.31 1.83 2.16
C ILE A 72 -11.23 2.97 1.73
N ALA A 73 -11.63 3.01 0.45
CA ALA A 73 -12.54 4.03 -0.08
C ALA A 73 -13.90 4.02 0.64
N TYR A 74 -14.48 2.83 0.87
CA TYR A 74 -15.74 2.68 1.60
C TYR A 74 -15.63 3.16 3.05
N ARG A 75 -14.61 2.70 3.80
CA ARG A 75 -14.37 3.12 5.20
C ARG A 75 -14.06 4.61 5.33
N LYS A 76 -13.42 5.21 4.31
CA LYS A 76 -13.18 6.66 4.20
C LYS A 76 -14.38 7.45 3.67
N ARG A 77 -15.50 6.78 3.36
CA ARG A 77 -16.73 7.38 2.80
C ARG A 77 -16.53 8.07 1.45
N PHE A 78 -15.53 7.66 0.67
CA PHE A 78 -15.37 8.10 -0.72
C PHE A 78 -16.36 7.42 -1.65
N ILE A 79 -16.83 6.22 -1.27
CA ILE A 79 -17.89 5.48 -1.95
C ILE A 79 -18.86 4.92 -0.92
N ASP A 80 -20.12 4.73 -1.32
CA ASP A 80 -21.15 4.09 -0.50
C ASP A 80 -21.24 2.56 -0.71
N ALA A 81 -22.15 1.91 0.02
CA ALA A 81 -22.33 0.47 -0.04
C ALA A 81 -22.84 -0.03 -1.40
N GLU A 82 -23.68 0.75 -2.09
CA GLU A 82 -24.20 0.37 -3.41
C GLU A 82 -23.09 0.44 -4.46
N GLN A 83 -22.25 1.47 -4.41
CA GLN A 83 -21.07 1.57 -5.27
C GLN A 83 -20.10 0.41 -5.04
N VAL A 84 -19.87 0.00 -3.80
CA VAL A 84 -19.06 -1.20 -3.51
C VAL A 84 -19.71 -2.46 -4.08
N LYS A 85 -21.03 -2.62 -3.93
CA LYS A 85 -21.77 -3.77 -4.45
C LYS A 85 -21.65 -3.88 -5.97
N VAL A 86 -21.82 -2.78 -6.70
CA VAL A 86 -21.63 -2.73 -8.16
C VAL A 86 -20.22 -3.17 -8.55
N LEU A 87 -19.19 -2.73 -7.83
CA LEU A 87 -17.79 -3.13 -8.08
C LEU A 87 -17.51 -4.60 -7.71
N ALA A 88 -18.23 -5.15 -6.73
CA ALA A 88 -18.05 -6.52 -6.26
C ALA A 88 -18.81 -7.55 -7.10
N GLU A 89 -19.92 -7.16 -7.73
CA GLU A 89 -20.78 -8.04 -8.53
C GLU A 89 -20.04 -8.83 -9.63
N PRO A 90 -19.18 -8.21 -10.48
CA PRO A 90 -18.42 -8.97 -11.48
C PRO A 90 -17.39 -9.92 -10.86
N LEU A 91 -16.99 -9.69 -9.60
CA LEU A 91 -15.99 -10.47 -8.88
C LEU A 91 -16.62 -11.50 -7.93
N LYS A 92 -17.95 -11.60 -7.84
CA LYS A 92 -18.67 -12.41 -6.84
C LYS A 92 -18.29 -13.90 -6.84
N LYS A 93 -17.71 -14.39 -7.95
CA LYS A 93 -17.27 -15.78 -8.10
C LYS A 93 -15.92 -16.07 -7.43
N ASN A 94 -15.15 -15.05 -7.03
CA ASN A 94 -13.86 -15.23 -6.37
C ASN A 94 -13.90 -14.71 -4.92
N ALA A 95 -12.89 -15.10 -4.14
CA ALA A 95 -12.78 -14.74 -2.73
C ALA A 95 -12.76 -13.21 -2.50
N TYR A 96 -12.26 -12.43 -3.45
CA TYR A 96 -12.20 -10.97 -3.34
C TYR A 96 -13.57 -10.31 -3.47
N GLY A 97 -14.39 -10.71 -4.45
CA GLY A 97 -15.75 -10.19 -4.57
C GLY A 97 -16.63 -10.60 -3.39
N GLN A 98 -16.49 -11.86 -2.94
CA GLN A 98 -17.17 -12.35 -1.74
C GLN A 98 -16.78 -11.55 -0.49
N TYR A 99 -15.49 -11.24 -0.34
CA TYR A 99 -14.98 -10.39 0.75
C TYR A 99 -15.64 -9.00 0.75
N LEU A 100 -15.69 -8.32 -0.40
CA LEU A 100 -16.31 -7.00 -0.51
C LEU A 100 -17.80 -7.01 -0.16
N LEU A 101 -18.53 -8.03 -0.62
CA LEU A 101 -19.95 -8.19 -0.31
C LEU A 101 -20.20 -8.49 1.16
N LYS A 102 -19.33 -9.27 1.81
CA LYS A 102 -19.41 -9.53 3.26
C LYS A 102 -19.13 -8.26 4.05
N MET A 103 -18.09 -7.51 3.68
CA MET A 103 -17.69 -6.28 4.35
C MET A 103 -18.83 -5.25 4.46
N ILE A 104 -19.60 -5.03 3.39
CA ILE A 104 -20.70 -4.04 3.40
C ILE A 104 -21.94 -4.48 4.18
N LYS A 105 -22.07 -5.78 4.49
CA LYS A 105 -23.21 -6.31 5.26
C LYS A 105 -23.02 -6.19 6.78
N GLY A 106 -21.85 -5.75 7.24
CA GLY A 106 -21.45 -5.91 8.64
C GLY A 106 -21.07 -7.37 8.89
N TYR A 107 -19.93 -7.59 9.55
CA TYR A 107 -19.33 -8.92 9.71
C TYR A 107 -20.28 -9.97 10.31
#